data_AF-A0A916KAI3-F1
#
_entry.id   AF-A0A916KAI3-F1
#
_cell.length_a   1.000
_cell.length_b   1.000
_cell.length_c   1.000
_cell.angle_alpha   90.00
_cell.angle_beta   90.00
_cell.angle_gamma   90.00
#
_symmetry.space_group_name_H-M   'P 1'
#
loop_
_entity.id
_entity.type
_entity.pdbx_description
1 polymer ?
#
loop_
_entity_poly.entity_id
_entity_poly.type
_entity_poly.pdbx_seq_one_letter_code
_entity_poly.pdbx_strand_id
1 'polypeptide(L)'
;MHTNLKQFIDQFEREAQQNGSYRSQLGRAELTFLKEVWGPAFQHNYDGLKAEYPFKDFKGGMRFADFVFVKNGMRLIIEIDGFTTHARDISSGEFDDHLMRQNDLILSGWLVLRFSARQVEKRPQQCQRQVMQAIGHVWSIDYGTLSAAAANVWLHRKKLIIQMANRRNGKIKPGEVAAEFGVCSSTAAEWMKRFTKEGSFTIPPYRQRATIYHLRETEPST
;
A
#
# COMPACT_ATOMS: atom_id res chain seq x y z
N MET A 1 15.79 -23.39 7.24
CA MET A 1 15.13 -22.09 6.99
C MET A 1 14.71 -22.06 5.52
N HIS A 2 13.50 -21.62 5.18
CA HIS A 2 13.02 -21.58 3.79
C HIS A 2 13.88 -20.64 2.93
N THR A 3 14.15 -20.97 1.67
CA THR A 3 15.05 -20.20 0.79
C THR A 3 14.60 -18.75 0.63
N ASN A 4 13.32 -18.50 0.32
CA ASN A 4 12.78 -17.14 0.18
C ASN A 4 12.86 -16.33 1.48
N LEU A 5 12.74 -16.97 2.64
CA LEU A 5 12.91 -16.29 3.93
C LEU A 5 14.36 -15.85 4.11
N LYS A 6 15.32 -16.71 3.76
CA LYS A 6 16.74 -16.35 3.77
C LYS A 6 17.03 -15.18 2.84
N GLN A 7 16.52 -15.22 1.61
CA GLN A 7 16.71 -14.13 0.65
C GLN A 7 16.13 -12.81 1.16
N PHE A 8 14.96 -12.83 1.79
CA PHE A 8 14.36 -11.65 2.40
C PHE A 8 15.24 -11.07 3.51
N ILE A 9 15.72 -11.92 4.43
CA ILE A 9 16.61 -11.49 5.53
C ILE A 9 17.92 -10.94 4.98
N ASP A 10 18.59 -11.69 4.08
CA ASP A 10 19.86 -11.27 3.47
C ASP A 10 19.70 -9.93 2.71
N GLN A 11 18.54 -9.70 2.07
CA GLN A 11 18.24 -8.43 1.41
C GLN A 11 18.09 -7.29 2.43
N PHE A 12 17.31 -7.50 3.48
CA PHE A 12 17.14 -6.53 4.55
C PHE A 12 18.48 -6.13 5.18
N GLU A 13 19.33 -7.11 5.53
CA GLU A 13 20.63 -6.84 6.16
C GLU A 13 21.56 -6.05 5.22
N ARG A 14 21.58 -6.37 3.93
CA ARG A 14 22.35 -5.60 2.93
C ARG A 14 21.85 -4.16 2.81
N GLU A 15 20.54 -3.95 2.73
CA GLU A 15 19.96 -2.61 2.63
C GLU A 15 20.24 -1.79 3.90
N ALA A 16 20.16 -2.41 5.07
CA ALA A 16 20.48 -1.75 6.34
C ALA A 16 21.95 -1.31 6.42
N GLN A 17 22.89 -2.15 5.96
CA GLN A 17 24.31 -1.80 5.89
C GLN A 17 24.58 -0.65 4.92
N GLN A 18 23.97 -0.68 3.73
CA GLN A 18 24.13 0.38 2.72
C GLN A 18 23.59 1.72 3.20
N ASN A 19 22.47 1.71 3.93
CA ASN A 19 21.82 2.92 4.42
C ASN A 19 22.41 3.42 5.75
N GLY A 20 23.41 2.74 6.31
CA GLY A 20 23.96 3.07 7.63
C GLY A 20 22.94 2.99 8.76
N SER A 21 21.96 2.08 8.63
CA SER A 21 20.86 1.97 9.57
C SER A 21 21.35 1.44 10.92
N TYR A 22 20.86 2.04 12.01
CA TYR A 22 21.25 1.63 13.37
C TYR A 22 20.83 0.19 13.70
N ARG A 23 19.72 -0.29 13.10
CA ARG A 23 19.23 -1.65 13.24
C ARG A 23 19.51 -2.43 11.96
N SER A 24 20.53 -3.27 12.00
CA SER A 24 21.00 -4.09 10.88
C SER A 24 20.52 -5.54 10.92
N GLN A 25 19.81 -5.93 11.99
CA GLN A 25 19.30 -7.29 12.19
C GLN A 25 17.89 -7.26 12.75
N LEU A 26 17.08 -8.22 12.32
CA LEU A 26 15.71 -8.41 12.83
C LEU A 26 15.76 -9.10 14.20
N GLY A 27 14.90 -8.65 15.11
CA GLY A 27 14.75 -9.26 16.42
C GLY A 27 14.11 -10.66 16.35
N ARG A 28 14.12 -11.36 17.49
CA ARG A 28 13.55 -12.71 17.59
C ARG A 28 12.06 -12.74 17.23
N ALA A 29 11.30 -11.72 17.61
CA ALA A 29 9.86 -11.71 17.39
C ALA A 29 9.52 -11.52 15.91
N GLU A 30 10.26 -10.67 15.23
CA GLU A 30 10.19 -10.36 13.79
C GLU A 30 10.59 -11.56 12.95
N LEU A 31 11.69 -12.23 13.30
CA LEU A 31 12.10 -13.49 12.69
C LEU A 31 11.04 -14.59 12.89
N THR A 32 10.45 -14.67 14.08
CA THR A 32 9.38 -15.63 14.37
C THR A 32 8.13 -15.30 13.55
N PHE A 33 7.77 -14.03 13.39
CA PHE A 33 6.66 -13.62 12.56
C PHE A 33 6.86 -13.98 11.09
N LEU A 34 8.03 -13.66 10.51
CA LEU A 34 8.32 -14.02 9.13
C LEU A 34 8.25 -15.53 8.90
N LYS A 35 8.81 -16.31 9.82
CA LYS A 35 8.89 -17.77 9.71
C LYS A 35 7.56 -18.48 9.98
N GLU A 36 6.85 -18.09 11.03
CA GLU A 36 5.70 -18.84 11.55
C GLU A 36 4.36 -18.19 11.18
N VAL A 37 4.34 -16.92 10.74
CA VAL A 37 3.11 -16.20 10.39
C VAL A 37 3.10 -15.83 8.91
N TRP A 38 3.95 -14.91 8.46
CA TRP A 38 3.91 -14.42 7.08
C TRP A 38 4.20 -15.52 6.06
N GLY A 39 5.29 -16.26 6.26
CA GLY A 39 5.72 -17.34 5.37
C GLY A 39 4.60 -18.35 5.11
N PRO A 40 4.05 -19.02 6.13
CA PRO A 40 2.95 -19.96 5.94
C PRO A 40 1.69 -19.34 5.35
N ALA A 41 1.33 -18.10 5.73
CA ALA A 41 0.13 -17.42 5.23
C ALA A 41 0.19 -17.12 3.72
N PHE A 42 1.39 -16.83 3.18
CA PHE A 42 1.58 -16.41 1.79
C PHE A 42 2.51 -17.31 1.01
N GLN A 43 2.61 -18.59 1.40
CA GLN A 43 3.44 -19.59 0.71
C GLN A 43 4.90 -19.12 0.51
N HIS A 44 5.45 -18.43 1.53
CA HIS A 44 6.78 -17.85 1.56
C HIS A 44 7.03 -16.83 0.43
N ASN A 45 5.98 -16.14 -0.02
CA ASN A 45 6.07 -14.98 -0.86
C ASN A 45 6.16 -13.71 0.00
N TYR A 46 7.28 -12.99 -0.11
CA TYR A 46 7.54 -11.75 0.63
C TYR A 46 7.46 -10.50 -0.28
N ASP A 47 7.02 -10.65 -1.53
CA ASP A 47 6.90 -9.54 -2.47
C ASP A 47 5.89 -8.49 -1.97
N GLY A 48 6.34 -7.25 -1.86
CA GLY A 48 5.59 -6.13 -1.29
C GLY A 48 5.77 -5.96 0.22
N LEU A 49 6.36 -6.92 0.93
CA LEU A 49 6.70 -6.80 2.35
C LEU A 49 8.05 -6.11 2.51
N LYS A 50 8.18 -5.22 3.48
CA LYS A 50 9.45 -4.61 3.90
C LYS A 50 9.52 -4.58 5.42
N ALA A 51 10.71 -4.79 5.98
CA ALA A 51 10.96 -4.68 7.41
C ALA A 51 11.59 -3.31 7.76
N GLU A 52 11.42 -2.87 9.01
CA GLU A 52 11.98 -1.61 9.54
C GLU A 52 11.72 -0.40 8.62
N TYR A 53 10.46 -0.22 8.23
CA TYR A 53 10.14 0.78 7.23
C TYR A 53 10.12 2.19 7.85
N PRO A 54 10.92 3.14 7.34
CA PRO A 54 10.96 4.50 7.86
C PRO A 54 9.74 5.31 7.41
N PHE A 55 9.16 6.07 8.32
CA PHE A 55 8.16 7.09 8.01
C PHE A 55 8.33 8.32 8.90
N LYS A 56 7.83 9.46 8.41
CA LYS A 56 7.78 10.70 9.19
C LYS A 56 6.45 10.74 9.94
N ASP A 57 6.50 10.96 11.25
CA ASP A 57 5.30 11.26 12.02
C ASP A 57 4.83 12.71 11.78
N PHE A 58 3.64 13.05 12.29
CA PHE A 58 3.07 14.41 12.15
C PHE A 58 3.87 15.49 12.87
N LYS A 59 4.76 15.12 13.81
CA LYS A 59 5.66 16.01 14.54
C LYS A 59 7.01 16.17 13.82
N GLY A 60 7.21 15.52 12.66
CA GLY A 60 8.44 15.55 11.87
C GLY A 60 9.53 14.60 12.35
N GLY A 61 9.25 13.77 13.36
CA GLY A 61 10.14 12.73 13.84
C GLY A 61 10.22 11.53 12.88
N MET A 62 11.41 10.94 12.77
CA MET A 62 11.57 9.68 12.05
C MET A 62 11.18 8.52 12.94
N ARG A 63 10.31 7.65 12.42
CA ARG A 63 9.86 6.45 13.09
C ARG A 63 9.94 5.25 12.17
N PHE A 64 9.99 4.07 12.77
CA PHE A 64 10.07 2.80 12.08
C PHE A 64 8.86 1.94 12.45
N ALA A 65 8.32 1.23 11.47
CA ALA A 65 7.36 0.16 11.67
C ALA A 65 8.09 -1.18 11.48
N ASP A 66 7.76 -2.19 12.28
CA ASP A 66 8.42 -3.50 12.19
C ASP A 66 8.26 -4.08 10.78
N PHE A 67 7.04 -4.03 10.23
CA PHE A 67 6.79 -4.38 8.84
C PHE A 67 5.77 -3.48 8.16
N VAL A 68 5.97 -3.26 6.86
CA VAL A 68 4.94 -2.73 5.96
C VAL A 68 4.73 -3.67 4.79
N PHE A 69 3.47 -3.81 4.38
CA PHE A 69 3.11 -4.46 3.14
C PHE A 69 2.46 -3.45 2.21
N VAL A 70 3.12 -3.18 1.08
CA VAL A 70 2.64 -2.27 0.05
C VAL A 70 2.60 -2.98 -1.28
N LYS A 71 1.39 -3.26 -1.77
CA LYS A 71 1.18 -3.96 -3.04
C LYS A 71 -0.18 -3.59 -3.62
N ASN A 72 -0.22 -3.29 -4.92
CA ASN A 72 -1.47 -3.00 -5.65
C ASN A 72 -2.36 -1.92 -4.99
N GLY A 73 -1.75 -0.87 -4.41
CA GLY A 73 -2.48 0.20 -3.72
C GLY A 73 -2.79 -0.09 -2.25
N MET A 74 -2.65 -1.33 -1.79
CA MET A 74 -2.76 -1.66 -0.36
C MET A 74 -1.60 -1.07 0.42
N ARG A 75 -1.90 -0.58 1.62
CA ARG A 75 -0.95 -0.11 2.62
C ARG A 75 -1.31 -0.73 3.97
N LEU A 76 -0.53 -1.72 4.39
CA LEU A 76 -0.68 -2.40 5.67
C LEU A 76 0.58 -2.23 6.51
N ILE A 77 0.43 -1.82 7.76
CA ILE A 77 1.47 -1.84 8.79
C ILE A 77 1.21 -3.03 9.71
N ILE A 78 2.28 -3.74 10.07
CA ILE A 78 2.28 -4.79 11.09
C ILE A 78 3.34 -4.45 12.13
N GLU A 79 2.93 -4.29 13.39
CA GLU A 79 3.82 -4.07 14.54
C GLU A 79 3.78 -5.31 15.46
N ILE A 80 4.93 -5.69 16.00
CA ILE A 80 5.10 -6.82 16.92
C ILE A 80 5.59 -6.30 18.27
N ASP A 81 4.64 -6.09 19.17
CA ASP A 81 4.89 -5.50 20.47
C ASP A 81 5.49 -6.54 21.43
N GLY A 82 6.74 -6.29 21.84
CA GLY A 82 7.36 -7.02 22.94
C GLY A 82 6.71 -6.66 24.28
N PHE A 83 6.36 -7.66 25.09
CA PHE A 83 5.98 -7.42 26.49
C PHE A 83 7.23 -7.53 27.36
N THR A 84 7.95 -6.42 27.53
CA THR A 84 9.09 -6.32 28.45
C THR A 84 8.63 -5.77 29.81
N THR A 85 9.43 -5.90 30.86
CA THR A 85 9.18 -5.23 32.15
C THR A 85 8.99 -3.72 31.94
N HIS A 86 9.73 -3.11 31.02
CA HIS A 86 9.57 -1.70 30.63
C HIS A 86 8.23 -1.38 29.95
N ALA A 87 7.55 -2.35 29.32
CA ALA A 87 6.20 -2.12 28.79
C ALA A 87 5.15 -1.89 29.89
N ARG A 88 5.44 -2.29 31.15
CA ARG A 88 4.65 -1.92 32.33
C ARG A 88 4.98 -0.53 32.88
N ASP A 89 6.15 0.00 32.53
CA ASP A 89 6.71 1.24 33.06
C ASP A 89 6.66 2.39 32.04
N ILE A 90 5.91 2.25 30.94
CA ILE A 90 5.70 3.36 30.00
C ILE A 90 5.04 4.52 30.74
N SER A 91 5.54 5.73 30.51
CA SER A 91 4.92 6.94 31.04
C SER A 91 3.55 7.17 30.39
N SER A 92 2.68 7.93 31.06
CA SER A 92 1.39 8.34 30.47
C SER A 92 1.57 9.06 29.13
N GLY A 93 2.62 9.90 29.01
CA GLY A 93 2.94 10.59 27.77
C GLY A 93 3.36 9.66 26.63
N GLU A 94 4.12 8.60 26.92
CA GLU A 94 4.47 7.58 25.91
C GLU A 94 3.24 6.78 25.49
N PHE A 95 2.37 6.44 26.43
CA PHE A 95 1.11 5.77 26.12
C PHE A 95 0.23 6.60 25.19
N ASP A 96 0.05 7.90 25.50
CA ASP A 96 -0.69 8.83 24.65
C ASP A 96 -0.05 8.97 23.26
N ASP A 97 1.28 9.07 23.18
CA ASP A 97 2.00 9.14 21.90
C ASP A 97 1.81 7.86 21.06
N HIS A 98 1.79 6.68 21.68
CA HIS A 98 1.48 5.42 21.00
C HIS A 98 0.04 5.41 20.43
N LEU A 99 -0.94 5.89 21.20
CA LEU A 99 -2.34 5.98 20.75
C LEU A 99 -2.48 6.98 19.60
N MET A 100 -1.91 8.18 19.75
CA MET A 100 -1.92 9.20 18.71
C MET A 100 -1.27 8.70 17.42
N ARG A 101 -0.09 8.08 17.52
CA ARG A 101 0.60 7.48 16.36
C ARG A 101 -0.28 6.46 15.63
N GLN A 102 -0.96 5.59 16.38
CA GLN A 102 -1.84 4.60 15.75
C GLN A 102 -2.98 5.28 14.98
N ASN A 103 -3.61 6.29 15.58
CA ASN A 103 -4.68 7.04 14.93
C ASN A 103 -4.17 7.78 13.68
N ASP A 104 -3.01 8.40 13.78
CA ASP A 104 -2.32 9.11 12.70
C ASP A 104 -2.04 8.21 11.48
N LEU A 105 -1.58 6.99 11.72
CA LEU A 105 -1.37 5.99 10.66
C LEU A 105 -2.70 5.59 10.00
N ILE A 106 -3.74 5.34 10.81
CA ILE A 106 -5.07 4.97 10.31
C ILE A 106 -5.66 6.10 9.46
N LEU A 107 -5.60 7.35 9.94
CA LEU A 107 -6.08 8.53 9.21
C LEU A 107 -5.29 8.79 7.92
N SER A 108 -4.03 8.36 7.87
CA SER A 108 -3.19 8.40 6.66
C SER A 108 -3.49 7.25 5.67
N GLY A 109 -4.55 6.47 5.91
CA GLY A 109 -5.02 5.41 5.02
C GLY A 109 -4.28 4.08 5.18
N TRP A 110 -3.54 3.88 6.27
CA TRP A 110 -2.94 2.58 6.57
C TRP A 110 -3.92 1.68 7.30
N LEU A 111 -4.00 0.42 6.86
CA LEU A 111 -4.48 -0.63 7.74
C LEU A 111 -3.36 -0.95 8.74
N VAL A 112 -3.70 -1.11 10.01
CA VAL A 112 -2.71 -1.39 11.07
C VAL A 112 -3.10 -2.66 11.80
N LEU A 113 -2.17 -3.61 11.86
CA LEU A 113 -2.25 -4.79 12.71
C LEU A 113 -1.15 -4.73 13.77
N ARG A 114 -1.50 -5.03 15.01
CA ARG A 114 -0.55 -5.16 16.11
C ARG A 114 -0.68 -6.53 16.75
N PHE A 115 0.44 -7.19 16.96
CA PHE A 115 0.50 -8.47 17.65
C PHE A 115 1.48 -8.37 18.80
N SER A 116 1.16 -8.96 19.96
CA SER A 116 2.22 -9.19 20.94
C SER A 116 3.19 -10.26 20.45
N ALA A 117 4.46 -10.17 20.84
CA ALA A 117 5.46 -11.21 20.57
C ALA A 117 4.99 -12.59 21.07
N ARG A 118 4.23 -12.62 22.18
CA ARG A 118 3.61 -13.84 22.71
C ARG A 118 2.52 -14.41 21.80
N GLN A 119 1.70 -13.56 21.17
CA GLN A 119 0.71 -14.03 20.19
C GLN A 119 1.39 -14.64 18.96
N VAL A 120 2.45 -14.01 18.46
CA VAL A 120 3.24 -14.53 17.33
C VAL A 120 3.84 -15.89 17.69
N GLU A 121 4.44 -16.03 18.87
CA GLU A 121 5.09 -17.29 19.29
C GLU A 121 4.10 -18.41 19.66
N LYS A 122 3.02 -18.08 20.38
CA LYS A 122 2.11 -19.09 20.97
C LYS A 122 0.85 -19.33 20.16
N ARG A 123 0.46 -18.40 19.29
CA ARG A 123 -0.78 -18.46 18.49
C ARG A 123 -0.54 -18.01 17.04
N PRO A 124 0.49 -18.53 16.34
CA PRO A 124 0.83 -18.07 14.99
C PRO A 124 -0.32 -18.26 14.00
N GLN A 125 -1.12 -19.33 14.09
CA GLN A 125 -2.25 -19.55 13.19
C GLN A 125 -3.35 -18.50 13.35
N GLN A 126 -3.54 -17.94 14.54
CA GLN A 126 -4.47 -16.83 14.75
C GLN A 126 -3.95 -15.57 14.04
N CYS A 127 -2.67 -15.26 14.20
CA CYS A 127 -2.02 -14.14 13.54
C CYS A 127 -2.09 -14.29 12.01
N GLN A 128 -1.82 -15.49 11.48
CA GLN A 128 -1.95 -15.82 10.05
C GLN A 128 -3.35 -15.49 9.54
N ARG A 129 -4.40 -15.97 10.23
CA ARG A 129 -5.78 -15.67 9.84
C ARG A 129 -6.08 -14.17 9.84
N GLN A 130 -5.61 -13.43 10.84
CA GLN A 130 -5.83 -11.98 10.92
C GLN A 130 -5.10 -11.23 9.79
N VAL A 131 -3.86 -11.61 9.47
CA VAL A 131 -3.12 -11.01 8.35
C VAL A 131 -3.80 -11.34 7.01
N MET A 132 -4.21 -12.59 6.80
CA MET A 132 -4.95 -12.99 5.60
C MET A 132 -6.30 -12.30 5.50
N GLN A 133 -7.02 -12.12 6.61
CA GLN A 133 -8.29 -11.40 6.66
C GLN A 133 -8.08 -9.91 6.38
N ALA A 134 -7.05 -9.28 6.92
CA ALA A 134 -6.72 -7.88 6.64
C ALA A 134 -6.46 -7.66 5.15
N ILE A 135 -5.57 -8.47 4.57
CA ILE A 135 -5.25 -8.41 3.14
C ILE A 135 -6.47 -8.77 2.30
N GLY A 136 -7.18 -9.85 2.64
CA GLY A 136 -8.38 -10.31 1.95
C GLY A 136 -9.57 -9.36 2.07
N HIS A 137 -9.72 -8.63 3.18
CA HIS A 137 -10.77 -7.62 3.37
C HIS A 137 -10.50 -6.39 2.51
N VAL A 138 -9.26 -5.91 2.47
CA VAL A 138 -8.87 -4.83 1.55
C VAL A 138 -9.05 -5.30 0.10
N TRP A 139 -8.66 -6.53 -0.23
CA TRP A 139 -8.93 -7.09 -1.55
C TRP A 139 -10.43 -7.30 -1.79
N SER A 140 -11.26 -7.56 -0.77
CA SER A 140 -12.71 -7.68 -0.94
C SER A 140 -13.37 -6.32 -1.14
N ILE A 141 -12.90 -5.29 -0.46
CA ILE A 141 -13.33 -3.91 -0.69
C ILE A 141 -12.88 -3.43 -2.07
N ASP A 142 -11.65 -3.73 -2.47
CA ASP A 142 -11.06 -3.27 -3.74
C ASP A 142 -11.45 -4.16 -4.95
N TYR A 143 -11.68 -5.46 -4.74
CA TYR A 143 -11.90 -6.51 -5.75
C TYR A 143 -13.12 -7.44 -5.48
N GLY A 144 -13.66 -7.56 -4.26
CA GLY A 144 -14.83 -8.41 -3.96
C GLY A 144 -16.13 -7.92 -4.61
N THR A 145 -16.16 -6.67 -5.04
CA THR A 145 -17.18 -6.14 -5.93
C THR A 145 -16.88 -6.38 -7.42
N LEU A 146 -15.97 -7.24 -7.88
CA LEU A 146 -15.46 -7.28 -9.26
C LEU A 146 -16.45 -7.39 -10.46
N SER A 147 -17.75 -7.69 -10.31
CA SER A 147 -18.70 -7.50 -11.43
C SER A 147 -19.28 -6.08 -11.47
N ALA A 148 -19.84 -5.61 -10.34
CA ALA A 148 -20.39 -4.26 -10.21
C ALA A 148 -19.31 -3.17 -9.98
N ALA A 149 -18.17 -3.51 -9.39
CA ALA A 149 -17.02 -2.66 -9.14
C ALA A 149 -15.83 -2.83 -10.07
N ALA A 150 -15.75 -3.85 -10.94
CA ALA A 150 -14.96 -3.59 -12.14
C ALA A 150 -15.58 -2.40 -12.88
N ALA A 151 -16.91 -2.34 -12.96
CA ALA A 151 -17.64 -1.17 -13.46
C ALA A 151 -17.50 0.06 -12.54
N ASN A 152 -17.64 -0.04 -11.22
CA ASN A 152 -17.49 1.12 -10.32
C ASN A 152 -16.04 1.66 -10.24
N VAL A 153 -15.01 0.81 -10.20
CA VAL A 153 -13.60 1.23 -10.24
C VAL A 153 -13.29 1.86 -11.59
N TRP A 154 -13.79 1.26 -12.68
CA TRP A 154 -13.65 1.83 -14.01
C TRP A 154 -14.36 3.19 -14.14
N LEU A 155 -15.59 3.31 -13.63
CA LEU A 155 -16.37 4.54 -13.61
C LEU A 155 -15.75 5.59 -12.68
N HIS A 156 -15.16 5.18 -11.57
CA HIS A 156 -14.47 6.07 -10.64
C HIS A 156 -13.17 6.62 -11.26
N ARG A 157 -12.35 5.76 -11.87
CA ARG A 157 -11.18 6.18 -12.67
C ARG A 157 -11.59 7.15 -13.76
N LYS A 158 -12.68 6.85 -14.48
CA LYS A 158 -13.27 7.72 -15.50
C LYS A 158 -13.63 9.09 -14.93
N LYS A 159 -14.36 9.13 -13.82
CA LYS A 159 -14.78 10.37 -13.15
C LYS A 159 -13.59 11.23 -12.73
N LEU A 160 -12.58 10.63 -12.10
CA LEU A 160 -11.37 11.34 -11.67
C LEU A 160 -10.56 11.86 -12.87
N ILE A 161 -10.43 11.07 -13.93
CA ILE A 161 -9.74 11.48 -15.17
C ILE A 161 -10.50 12.60 -15.90
N ILE A 162 -11.84 12.58 -15.90
CA ILE A 162 -12.67 13.68 -16.41
C ILE A 162 -12.47 14.95 -15.58
N GLN A 163 -12.50 14.87 -14.25
CA GLN A 163 -12.24 16.01 -13.36
C GLN A 163 -10.82 16.57 -13.57
N MET A 164 -9.84 15.69 -13.75
CA MET A 164 -8.47 16.07 -14.07
C MET A 164 -8.36 16.76 -15.43
N ALA A 165 -9.05 16.26 -16.46
CA ALA A 165 -9.12 16.90 -17.76
C ALA A 165 -9.82 18.26 -17.72
N ASN A 166 -10.91 18.41 -16.96
CA ASN A 166 -11.59 19.70 -16.75
C ASN A 166 -10.65 20.76 -16.13
N ARG A 167 -9.83 20.36 -15.15
CA ARG A 167 -8.78 21.24 -14.57
C ARG A 167 -7.68 21.62 -15.57
N ARG A 168 -7.62 20.98 -16.73
CA ARG A 168 -6.59 21.12 -17.77
C ARG A 168 -7.19 21.47 -19.14
N ASN A 169 -8.27 22.26 -19.16
CA ASN A 169 -8.96 22.71 -20.37
C ASN A 169 -9.37 21.55 -21.30
N GLY A 170 -9.83 20.45 -20.72
CA GLY A 170 -10.27 19.26 -21.43
C GLY A 170 -9.14 18.41 -22.01
N LYS A 171 -7.86 18.71 -21.76
CA LYS A 171 -6.72 18.00 -22.36
C LYS A 171 -5.98 17.17 -21.34
N ILE A 172 -5.62 15.94 -21.70
CA ILE A 172 -4.84 15.05 -20.82
C ILE A 172 -3.92 14.12 -21.59
N LYS A 173 -2.73 13.86 -21.04
CA LYS A 173 -1.74 12.89 -21.57
C LYS A 173 -1.71 11.63 -20.71
N PRO A 174 -1.48 10.44 -21.29
CA PRO A 174 -1.29 9.21 -20.52
C PRO A 174 -0.21 9.31 -19.44
N GLY A 175 0.89 10.04 -19.70
CA GLY A 175 1.94 10.24 -18.70
C GLY A 175 1.48 11.03 -17.47
N GLU A 176 0.50 11.92 -17.63
CA GLU A 176 -0.06 12.70 -16.53
C GLU A 176 -1.01 11.83 -15.69
N VAL A 177 -1.83 11.01 -16.35
CA VAL A 177 -2.66 9.99 -15.69
C VAL A 177 -1.77 8.97 -14.96
N ALA A 178 -0.67 8.53 -15.58
CA ALA A 178 0.29 7.62 -14.95
C ALA A 178 0.86 8.20 -13.65
N ALA A 179 1.29 9.47 -13.67
CA ALA A 179 1.82 10.15 -12.51
C ALA A 179 0.77 10.32 -11.39
N GLU A 180 -0.45 10.74 -11.73
CA GLU A 180 -1.53 10.96 -10.75
C GLU A 180 -1.98 9.66 -10.07
N PHE A 181 -2.05 8.56 -10.83
CA PHE A 181 -2.58 7.27 -10.34
C PHE A 181 -1.48 6.30 -9.89
N GLY A 182 -0.20 6.68 -9.98
CA GLY A 182 0.93 5.82 -9.59
C GLY A 182 1.05 4.55 -10.43
N VAL A 183 0.67 4.60 -11.71
CA VAL A 183 0.74 3.46 -12.66
C VAL A 183 1.77 3.73 -13.75
N CYS A 184 2.18 2.69 -14.49
CA CYS A 184 3.09 2.89 -15.62
C CYS A 184 2.37 3.52 -16.83
N SER A 185 3.14 4.23 -17.67
CA SER A 185 2.60 4.95 -18.83
C SER A 185 1.83 4.07 -19.82
N SER A 186 2.19 2.79 -19.94
CA SER A 186 1.49 1.83 -20.80
C SER A 186 0.10 1.48 -20.26
N THR A 187 -0.06 1.31 -18.95
CA THR A 187 -1.36 1.10 -18.30
C THR A 187 -2.26 2.31 -18.47
N ALA A 188 -1.74 3.52 -18.23
CA ALA A 188 -2.50 4.75 -18.42
C ALA A 188 -2.93 4.94 -19.89
N ALA A 189 -2.06 4.62 -20.85
CA ALA A 189 -2.40 4.68 -22.27
C ALA A 189 -3.54 3.71 -22.63
N GLU A 190 -3.55 2.51 -22.04
CA GLU A 190 -4.62 1.54 -22.26
C GLU A 190 -5.96 2.02 -21.67
N TRP A 191 -5.95 2.66 -20.50
CA TRP A 191 -7.15 3.27 -19.94
C TRP A 191 -7.71 4.36 -20.86
N MET A 192 -6.86 5.24 -21.35
CA MET A 192 -7.28 6.33 -22.24
C MET A 192 -7.84 5.82 -23.56
N LYS A 193 -7.23 4.78 -24.18
CA LYS A 193 -7.79 4.12 -25.37
C LYS A 193 -9.20 3.59 -25.11
N ARG A 194 -9.42 2.97 -23.96
CA ARG A 194 -10.74 2.43 -23.61
C ARG A 194 -11.77 3.56 -23.38
N PHE A 195 -11.40 4.65 -22.71
CA PHE A 195 -12.30 5.81 -22.60
C PHE A 195 -12.61 6.50 -23.93
N THR A 196 -11.69 6.40 -24.92
CA THR A 196 -11.98 6.80 -26.30
C THR A 196 -12.99 5.89 -26.97
N LYS A 197 -12.86 4.57 -26.82
CA LYS A 197 -13.86 3.60 -27.32
C LYS A 197 -15.23 3.82 -26.69
N GLU A 198 -15.28 4.21 -25.42
CA GLU A 198 -16.51 4.55 -24.69
C GLU A 198 -17.04 5.97 -24.97
N GLY A 199 -16.37 6.74 -25.84
CA GLY A 199 -16.85 8.04 -26.31
C GLY A 199 -16.65 9.21 -25.35
N SER A 200 -15.91 9.05 -24.25
CA SER A 200 -15.68 10.13 -23.28
C SER A 200 -14.47 11.00 -23.63
N PHE A 201 -13.53 10.46 -24.38
CA PHE A 201 -12.38 11.20 -24.90
C PHE A 201 -12.23 11.00 -26.40
N THR A 202 -11.62 11.94 -27.09
CA THR A 202 -11.23 11.82 -28.50
C THR A 202 -9.73 12.07 -28.65
N ILE A 203 -9.15 11.50 -29.70
CA ILE A 203 -7.78 11.81 -30.10
C ILE A 203 -7.91 12.74 -31.32
N PRO A 204 -7.30 13.94 -31.31
CA PRO A 204 -7.31 14.80 -32.48
C PRO A 204 -6.71 14.09 -33.70
N PRO A 205 -7.21 14.38 -34.92
CA PRO A 205 -6.74 13.71 -36.15
C PRO A 205 -5.27 14.01 -36.49
N TYR A 206 -4.66 15.02 -35.84
CA TYR A 206 -3.30 15.46 -36.09
C TYR A 206 -2.29 14.64 -35.27
N ARG A 207 -1.28 14.07 -35.95
CA ARG A 207 -0.16 13.40 -35.27
C ARG A 207 0.70 14.43 -34.53
N GLN A 208 0.76 14.31 -33.21
CA GLN A 208 1.70 15.03 -32.36
C GLN A 208 2.76 14.06 -31.79
N ARG A 209 3.88 14.62 -31.31
CA ARG A 209 5.00 13.89 -30.71
C ARG A 209 4.61 13.10 -29.45
N ALA A 210 3.50 13.46 -28.80
CA ALA A 210 2.89 12.73 -27.70
C ALA A 210 1.37 12.69 -27.90
N THR A 211 0.72 11.56 -27.59
CA THR A 211 -0.74 11.41 -27.70
C THR A 211 -1.44 12.25 -26.63
N ILE A 212 -2.26 13.20 -27.06
CA ILE A 212 -3.11 14.03 -26.20
C ILE A 212 -4.57 13.63 -26.42
N TYR A 213 -5.27 13.36 -25.33
CA TYR A 213 -6.70 13.04 -25.33
C TYR A 213 -7.50 14.27 -24.95
N HIS A 214 -8.61 14.49 -25.65
CA HIS A 214 -9.52 15.61 -25.45
C HIS A 214 -10.83 15.09 -24.86
N LEU A 215 -11.28 15.67 -23.75
CA LEU A 215 -12.58 15.37 -23.14
C LEU A 215 -13.70 15.78 -24.11
N ARG A 216 -14.67 14.90 -24.31
CA ARG A 216 -15.86 15.20 -25.12
C ARG A 216 -16.86 15.99 -24.28
N GLU A 217 -17.37 17.09 -24.80
CA GLU A 217 -18.45 17.83 -24.14
C GLU A 217 -19.71 16.95 -24.08
N THR A 218 -20.29 16.79 -22.90
CA THR A 218 -21.58 16.12 -22.72
C THR A 218 -22.68 17.10 -23.10
N GLU A 219 -23.54 16.75 -24.07
CA GLU A 219 -24.75 17.52 -24.36
C GLU A 219 -25.61 17.64 -23.08
N PRO A 220 -26.15 18.82 -22.75
CA PRO A 220 -27.03 18.97 -21.61
C PRO A 220 -28.28 18.13 -21.82
N SER A 221 -28.58 17.24 -20.87
CA SER A 221 -29.82 16.45 -20.87
C SER A 221 -31.01 17.39 -20.72
N THR A 222 -31.78 17.54 -21.80
CA THR A 222 -33.11 18.20 -21.83
C THR A 222 -34.11 17.50 -20.93
#